data_AF-A0A9X1LAS9-F1
#
_entry.id   AF-A0A9X1LAS9-F1
#
_cell.length_a   1.000
_cell.length_b   1.000
_cell.length_c   1.000
_cell.angle_alpha   90.00
_cell.angle_beta   90.00
_cell.angle_gamma   90.00
#
_symmetry.space_group_name_H-M   'P 1'
#
loop_
_entity.id
_entity.type
_entity.pdbx_description
1 polymer ?
#
loop_
_entity_poly.entity_id
_entity_poly.type
_entity_poly.pdbx_seq_one_letter_code
_entity_poly.pdbx_strand_id
1 'polypeptide(L)'
;MSSFPLRLPDDLKERAAAQAEAAGVSLNQYIATAIAARVGAQAEAERYFAARAARAQPGRAREILARAGQGRAPTEGDEVDG
;
A
#
# COMPACT_ATOMS: atom_id res chain seq x y z
N MET A 1 -21.81 16.72 -9.75
CA MET A 1 -20.43 16.33 -10.09
C MET A 1 -19.91 17.29 -11.15
N SER A 2 -18.79 17.96 -10.90
CA SER A 2 -18.11 18.77 -11.92
C SER A 2 -17.37 17.83 -12.89
N SER A 3 -17.41 18.14 -14.19
CA SER A 3 -16.63 17.40 -15.18
C SER A 3 -15.15 17.79 -15.07
N PHE A 4 -14.27 16.79 -14.95
CA PHE A 4 -12.82 16.98 -14.95
C PHE A 4 -12.23 16.34 -16.21
N PRO A 5 -11.71 17.11 -17.17
CA PRO A 5 -11.10 16.55 -18.37
C PRO A 5 -9.80 15.83 -18.00
N LEU A 6 -9.78 14.51 -18.18
CA LEU A 6 -8.63 13.65 -17.92
C LEU A 6 -8.09 13.11 -19.26
N ARG A 7 -6.78 13.26 -19.48
CA ARG A 7 -6.08 12.63 -20.61
C ARG A 7 -5.37 11.38 -20.11
N LEU A 8 -5.56 10.27 -20.82
CA LEU A 8 -4.95 8.97 -20.53
C LEU A 8 -4.27 8.46 -21.80
N PRO A 9 -3.15 7.72 -21.68
CA PRO A 9 -2.67 6.88 -22.77
C PRO A 9 -3.78 5.96 -23.31
N ASP A 10 -3.79 5.72 -24.62
CA ASP A 10 -4.87 4.97 -25.27
C ASP A 10 -4.98 3.54 -24.73
N ASP A 11 -3.84 2.87 -24.49
CA ASP A 11 -3.79 1.52 -23.94
C ASP A 11 -4.40 1.44 -22.53
N LEU A 12 -4.17 2.46 -21.70
CA LEU A 12 -4.74 2.55 -20.36
C LEU A 12 -6.24 2.79 -20.41
N LYS A 13 -6.68 3.67 -21.31
CA LYS A 13 -8.10 3.98 -21.52
C LYS A 13 -8.86 2.73 -21.97
N GLU A 14 -8.32 1.96 -22.91
CA GLU A 14 -8.92 0.70 -23.39
C GLU A 14 -9.06 -0.31 -22.25
N ARG A 15 -8.01 -0.54 -21.47
CA ARG A 15 -8.04 -1.46 -20.33
C ARG A 15 -9.04 -1.03 -19.26
N ALA A 16 -9.10 0.26 -18.95
CA ALA A 16 -10.07 0.79 -17.99
C ALA A 16 -11.50 0.67 -18.50
N ALA A 17 -11.73 0.87 -19.80
CA ALA A 17 -13.04 0.70 -20.43
C ALA A 17 -13.50 -0.75 -20.36
N ALA A 18 -12.64 -1.72 -20.70
CA ALA A 18 -12.95 -3.15 -20.60
C ALA A 18 -13.28 -3.57 -19.15
N GLN A 19 -12.57 -3.02 -18.16
CA GLN A 19 -12.88 -3.28 -16.75
C GLN A 19 -14.19 -2.62 -16.30
N ALA A 20 -14.48 -1.41 -16.78
CA ALA A 20 -15.74 -0.73 -16.49
C ALA A 20 -16.94 -1.50 -17.08
N GLU A 21 -16.80 -2.00 -18.31
CA GLU A 21 -17.78 -2.86 -18.98
C GLU A 21 -18.01 -4.16 -18.20
N ALA A 22 -16.93 -4.85 -17.81
CA ALA A 22 -17.01 -6.06 -16.98
C ALA A 22 -17.67 -5.80 -15.62
N ALA A 23 -17.51 -4.59 -15.08
CA ALA A 23 -18.15 -4.15 -13.83
C ALA A 23 -19.58 -3.58 -14.03
N GLY A 24 -20.07 -3.47 -15.27
CA GLY A 24 -21.40 -2.97 -15.58
C GLY A 24 -21.61 -1.47 -15.31
N VAL A 25 -20.54 -0.67 -15.32
CA VAL A 25 -20.58 0.77 -15.01
C VAL A 25 -19.94 1.61 -16.12
N SER A 26 -20.22 2.91 -16.14
CA SER A 26 -19.54 3.79 -17.11
C SER A 26 -18.07 3.98 -16.74
N LEU A 27 -17.23 4.26 -17.76
CA LEU A 27 -15.80 4.54 -17.54
C LEU A 27 -15.57 5.66 -16.52
N ASN A 28 -16.40 6.71 -16.53
CA ASN A 28 -16.28 7.81 -15.57
C ASN A 28 -16.58 7.36 -14.13
N GLN A 29 -17.61 6.53 -13.93
CA GLN A 29 -17.92 5.98 -12.60
C GLN A 29 -16.84 5.02 -12.12
N TYR A 30 -16.32 4.20 -13.03
CA TYR A 30 -15.21 3.29 -12.74
C TYR A 30 -13.97 4.08 -12.30
N ILE A 31 -13.55 5.10 -13.05
CA ILE A 31 -12.41 5.96 -12.71
C ILE A 31 -12.64 6.67 -11.38
N ALA A 32 -13.83 7.25 -11.16
CA ALA A 32 -14.15 7.94 -9.91
C ALA A 32 -14.06 7.00 -8.70
N THR A 33 -14.57 5.77 -8.83
CA THR A 33 -14.49 4.74 -7.80
C THR A 33 -13.05 4.30 -7.54
N ALA A 34 -12.26 4.09 -8.58
CA ALA A 34 -10.86 3.72 -8.46
C ALA A 34 -10.04 4.80 -7.74
N ILE A 35 -10.29 6.08 -8.05
CA ILE A 35 -9.66 7.22 -7.35
C ILE A 35 -10.09 7.25 -5.89
N ALA A 36 -11.39 7.13 -5.62
CA ALA A 36 -11.92 7.10 -4.25
C ALA A 36 -11.30 5.97 -3.42
N ALA A 37 -11.18 4.77 -3.99
CA ALA A 37 -10.55 3.63 -3.34
C ALA A 37 -9.08 3.89 -3.03
N ARG A 38 -8.31 4.42 -3.99
CA ARG A 38 -6.88 4.75 -3.79
C ARG A 38 -6.69 5.81 -2.71
N VAL A 39 -7.43 6.90 -2.79
CA VAL A 39 -7.35 8.01 -1.81
C VAL A 39 -7.77 7.53 -0.43
N GLY A 40 -8.87 6.78 -0.34
CA GLY A 40 -9.36 6.22 0.92
C GLY A 40 -8.35 5.26 1.56
N ALA A 41 -7.80 4.32 0.78
CA ALA A 41 -6.80 3.37 1.27
C ALA A 41 -5.54 4.09 1.78
N GLN A 42 -5.06 5.11 1.08
CA GLN A 42 -3.90 5.88 1.51
C GLN A 42 -4.18 6.66 2.80
N ALA A 43 -5.33 7.35 2.87
CA ALA A 43 -5.71 8.11 4.06
C ALA A 43 -5.90 7.19 5.28
N GLU A 44 -6.49 6.01 5.09
CA GLU A 44 -6.68 5.06 6.18
C GLU A 44 -5.35 4.44 6.64
N ALA A 45 -4.45 4.11 5.71
CA ALA A 45 -3.11 3.64 6.05
C ALA A 45 -2.37 4.69 6.90
N GLU A 46 -2.39 5.96 6.49
CA GLU A 46 -1.77 7.05 7.24
C GLU A 46 -2.36 7.18 8.66
N ARG A 47 -3.70 7.20 8.78
CA ARG A 47 -4.40 7.23 10.08
C ARG A 47 -4.00 6.06 10.97
N TYR A 48 -4.02 4.84 10.43
CA TYR A 48 -3.68 3.63 11.16
C TYR A 48 -2.23 3.66 11.66
N PHE A 49 -1.27 3.99 10.80
CA PHE A 49 0.14 4.04 11.18
C PHE A 49 0.42 5.17 12.17
N ALA A 50 -0.21 6.34 12.04
CA ALA A 50 -0.10 7.41 13.03
C ALA A 50 -0.60 6.97 14.42
N ALA A 51 -1.79 6.36 14.49
CA ALA A 51 -2.35 5.83 15.73
C ALA A 51 -1.52 4.68 16.34
N ARG A 52 -0.88 3.86 15.50
CA ARG A 52 0.06 2.82 15.94
C ARG A 52 1.36 3.44 16.47
N ALA A 53 1.90 4.44 15.79
CA ALA A 53 3.13 5.12 16.18
C ALA A 53 2.98 5.86 17.51
N ALA A 54 1.83 6.46 17.79
CA ALA A 54 1.54 7.11 19.09
C ALA A 54 1.62 6.15 20.29
N ARG A 55 1.49 4.84 20.06
CA ARG A 55 1.60 3.78 21.09
C ARG A 55 2.99 3.16 21.16
N ALA A 56 3.93 3.61 20.32
CA ALA A 56 5.28 3.07 20.31
C ALA A 56 6.03 3.44 21.59
N GLN A 57 6.80 2.49 22.11
CA GLN A 57 7.75 2.72 23.20
C GLN A 57 9.15 2.86 22.57
N PRO A 58 9.75 4.06 22.56
CA PRO A 58 11.10 4.26 22.05
C PRO A 58 12.09 3.28 22.70
N GLY A 59 13.01 2.73 21.91
CA GLY A 59 14.03 1.80 22.42
C GLY A 59 13.58 0.34 22.55
N ARG A 60 12.29 0.05 22.76
CA ARG A 60 11.80 -1.33 22.95
C ARG A 60 12.10 -2.26 21.77
N ALA A 61 12.09 -1.74 20.55
CA ALA A 61 12.50 -2.51 19.37
C ALA A 61 13.98 -2.94 19.46
N ARG A 62 14.88 -2.06 19.93
CA ARG A 62 16.30 -2.38 20.12
C ARG A 62 16.50 -3.42 21.22
N GLU A 63 15.73 -3.34 22.31
CA GLU A 63 15.78 -4.34 23.39
C GLU A 63 15.35 -5.74 22.92
N ILE A 64 14.37 -5.81 22.01
CA ILE A 64 13.95 -7.06 21.40
C ILE A 64 15.03 -7.59 20.46
N LEU A 65 15.57 -6.73 19.59
CA LEU A 65 16.62 -7.09 18.65
C LEU A 65 17.91 -7.55 19.35
N ALA A 66 18.28 -6.93 20.46
CA ALA A 66 19.47 -7.32 21.25
C ALA A 66 19.40 -8.76 21.77
N ARG A 67 18.19 -9.32 21.92
CA ARG A 67 17.95 -10.70 22.36
C ARG A 67 17.75 -11.67 21.19
N ALA A 68 17.49 -11.16 19.98
CA ALA A 68 17.27 -12.00 18.81
C ALA A 68 18.55 -12.79 18.48
N GLY A 69 18.43 -14.10 18.33
CA GLY A 69 19.57 -14.97 17.99
C GLY A 69 20.59 -15.19 19.12
N GLN A 70 20.41 -14.60 20.30
CA GLN A 70 21.34 -14.84 21.43
C GLN A 70 21.42 -16.34 21.75
N GLY A 71 22.66 -16.86 21.75
CA GLY A 71 22.96 -18.26 22.05
C GLY A 71 22.62 -19.26 20.94
N ARG A 72 22.17 -18.81 19.76
CA ARG A 72 21.96 -19.68 18.60
C ARG A 72 23.10 -19.48 17.61
N ALA A 73 23.57 -20.57 17.02
CA ALA A 73 24.44 -20.48 15.86
C ALA A 73 23.65 -19.88 14.67
N PRO A 74 24.32 -19.17 13.74
CA PRO A 74 23.72 -18.79 12.47
C PRO A 74 23.11 -20.02 11.78
N THR A 75 21.96 -19.84 11.12
CA THR A 75 21.37 -20.90 10.31
C THR A 75 22.06 -20.99 8.95
N GLU A 76 21.95 -22.13 8.28
CA GLU A 76 22.46 -22.29 6.91
C GLU A 76 21.90 -21.17 6.02
N GLY A 77 22.78 -20.38 5.39
CA GLY A 77 22.42 -19.17 4.64
C GLY A 77 22.61 -17.84 5.37
N ASP A 78 22.94 -17.83 6.67
CA ASP A 78 23.28 -16.61 7.44
C ASP A 78 24.80 -16.31 7.42
N GLU A 79 25.56 -16.97 6.54
CA GLU A 79 27.00 -16.75 6.42
C GLU A 79 27.25 -15.31 5.93
N VAL A 80 28.10 -14.58 6.66
CA VAL A 80 28.60 -13.28 6.18
C VAL A 80 29.78 -13.54 5.25
N ASP A 81 29.64 -13.14 3.98
CA ASP A 81 30.77 -13.11 3.04
C ASP A 81 31.88 -12.25 3.65
N GLY A 82 33.06 -12.86 3.83
CA GLY A 82 34.23 -12.26 4.47
C GLY A 82 34.96 -11.23 3.62
#